data_AF-A0A938VFS8-F1
#
_entry.id   AF-A0A938VFS8-F1
#
_cell.length_a   1.000
_cell.length_b   1.000
_cell.length_c   1.000
_cell.angle_alpha   90.00
_cell.angle_beta   90.00
_cell.angle_gamma   90.00
#
_symmetry.space_group_name_H-M   'P 1'
#
loop_
_entity.id
_entity.type
_entity.pdbx_description
1 polymer ?
#
loop_
_entity_poly.entity_id
_entity_poly.type
_entity_poly.pdbx_seq_one_letter_code
_entity_poly.pdbx_strand_id
1 'polypeptide(L)' 'MRQLGSPVCNINPRGRRVRLMGGRVSLAAAVGVGMSALVLGNPLLGIAAALLAAGGVLALYEARRGWCAARAVGIPTPL' A
#
# COMPACT_ATOMS: atom_id res chain seq x y z
N MET A 1 -17.12 -7.25 13.15
CA MET A 1 -15.80 -6.72 13.59
C MET A 1 -16.01 -5.27 13.97
N ARG A 2 -16.11 -4.96 15.27
CA ARG A 2 -16.43 -3.63 15.80
C ARG A 2 -15.30 -2.65 15.49
N GLN A 3 -15.63 -1.52 14.87
CA GLN A 3 -14.78 -0.33 14.75
C GLN A 3 -14.89 0.43 16.07
N LEU A 4 -13.99 0.19 17.03
CA LEU A 4 -13.87 0.97 18.25
C LEU A 4 -12.78 2.03 18.04
N GLY A 5 -13.18 3.29 17.84
CA GLY A 5 -12.34 4.48 18.09
C GLY A 5 -11.30 4.88 17.03
N SER A 6 -11.62 4.94 15.74
CA SER A 6 -10.72 5.52 14.72
C SER A 6 -11.45 6.59 13.89
N PRO A 7 -10.75 7.66 13.43
CA PRO A 7 -11.32 8.79 12.71
C PRO A 7 -12.21 8.30 11.55
N VAL A 8 -13.34 8.99 11.32
CA VAL A 8 -14.41 8.64 10.36
C VAL A 8 -13.90 7.76 9.21
N CYS A 9 -14.39 6.52 9.12
CA CYS A 9 -14.02 5.58 8.06
C CYS A 9 -14.37 6.19 6.69
N ASN A 10 -13.34 6.59 5.93
CA ASN A 10 -13.47 7.28 4.62
C ASN A 10 -13.25 6.32 3.43
N ILE A 11 -13.24 5.01 3.70
CA ILE A 11 -13.00 4.00 2.67
C ILE A 11 -14.18 3.04 2.55
N ASN A 12 -14.61 2.82 1.31
CA ASN A 12 -15.58 1.79 1.03
C ASN A 12 -15.00 0.39 1.34
N PRO A 13 -15.82 -0.60 1.70
CA PRO A 13 -15.35 -1.97 1.94
C PRO A 13 -14.65 -2.60 0.72
N ARG A 14 -15.05 -2.20 -0.51
CA ARG A 14 -14.37 -2.59 -1.75
C ARG A 14 -12.98 -1.96 -1.85
N GLY A 15 -12.89 -0.63 -1.74
CA GLY A 15 -11.61 0.09 -1.72
C GLY A 15 -10.64 -0.40 -0.63
N ARG A 16 -11.16 -0.84 0.53
CA ARG A 16 -10.37 -1.46 1.60
C ARG A 16 -9.74 -2.78 1.18
N ARG A 17 -10.51 -3.67 0.53
CA ARG A 17 -10.02 -4.96 0.04
C ARG A 17 -8.98 -4.79 -1.06
N VAL A 18 -9.22 -3.88 -2.00
CA VAL A 18 -8.29 -3.59 -3.10
C VAL A 18 -6.95 -3.08 -2.55
N ARG A 19 -6.96 -2.13 -1.61
CA ARG A 19 -5.72 -1.64 -0.98
C ARG A 19 -5.00 -2.73 -0.20
N LEU A 20 -5.74 -3.62 0.48
CA LEU A 20 -5.14 -4.73 1.21
C LEU A 20 -4.47 -5.75 0.27
N MET A 21 -5.11 -6.11 -0.84
CA MET A 21 -4.53 -7.00 -1.85
C MET A 21 -3.37 -6.33 -2.58
N GLY A 22 -3.55 -5.08 -3.05
CA GLY A 22 -2.52 -4.30 -3.72
C GLY A 22 -1.29 -4.10 -2.84
N GLY A 23 -1.47 -3.83 -1.55
CA GLY A 23 -0.37 -3.73 -0.59
C GLY A 23 0.42 -5.03 -0.44
N ARG A 24 -0.27 -6.19 -0.38
CA ARG A 24 0.38 -7.51 -0.34
C ARG A 24 1.16 -7.80 -1.63
N VAL A 25 0.56 -7.54 -2.78
CA VAL A 25 1.20 -7.76 -4.09
C VAL A 25 2.42 -6.84 -4.24
N SER A 26 2.30 -5.58 -3.85
CA SER A 26 3.40 -4.61 -3.88
C SER A 26 4.57 -5.05 -3.01
N LEU A 27 4.30 -5.60 -1.81
CA LEU A 27 5.35 -6.14 -0.94
C LEU A 27 6.02 -7.38 -1.52
N ALA A 28 5.24 -8.31 -2.10
CA ALA A 28 5.82 -9.48 -2.77
C ALA A 28 6.69 -9.06 -3.96
N ALA A 29 6.24 -8.09 -4.75
CA ALA A 29 7.01 -7.51 -5.85
C ALA A 29 8.28 -6.81 -5.34
N ALA A 30 8.21 -6.07 -4.23
CA ALA A 30 9.36 -5.41 -3.63
C ALA A 30 10.48 -6.41 -3.27
N VAL A 31 10.13 -7.59 -2.74
CA VAL A 31 11.11 -8.65 -2.45
C VAL A 31 11.76 -9.16 -3.73
N GLY A 32 10.95 -9.48 -4.76
CA GLY A 32 11.48 -9.96 -6.04
C GLY A 32 12.40 -8.95 -6.73
N VAL A 33 11.99 -7.69 -6.78
CA VAL A 33 12.79 -6.60 -7.36
C VAL A 33 14.02 -6.28 -6.51
N GLY A 34 13.93 -6.37 -5.18
CA GLY A 34 15.07 -6.19 -4.28
C GLY A 34 16.12 -7.28 -4.47
N MET A 35 15.69 -8.54 -4.61
CA MET A 35 16.61 -9.65 -4.90
C MET A 35 17.28 -9.48 -6.26
N SER A 36 16.54 -9.05 -7.29
CA SER A 36 17.15 -8.80 -8.60
C SER A 36 18.13 -7.62 -8.58
N ALA A 37 17.89 -6.60 -7.75
CA ALA A 37 18.84 -5.51 -7.53
C ALA A 37 20.19 -6.01 -7.01
N LEU A 38 20.18 -6.96 -6.07
CA LEU A 38 21.40 -7.56 -5.51
C LEU A 38 22.13 -8.43 -6.54
N VAL A 39 21.40 -9.25 -7.29
CA VAL A 39 21.98 -10.16 -8.29
C VAL A 39 22.57 -9.40 -9.48
N LEU A 40 21.88 -8.36 -9.95
CA LEU A 40 22.28 -7.58 -11.12
C LEU A 40 23.18 -6.38 -10.77
N GLY A 41 23.39 -6.10 -9.48
CA GLY A 41 24.16 -4.94 -9.01
C GLY A 41 23.57 -3.60 -9.44
N ASN A 42 22.26 -3.53 -9.71
CA ASN A 42 21.61 -2.33 -10.25
C ASN A 42 20.92 -1.53 -9.12
N PRO A 43 21.44 -0.34 -8.74
CA PRO A 43 20.87 0.45 -7.65
C PRO A 43 19.47 0.99 -7.96
N LEU A 44 19.11 1.19 -9.23
CA LEU A 44 17.76 1.63 -9.61
C LEU A 44 16.70 0.60 -9.22
N LEU A 45 17.02 -0.70 -9.33
CA LEU A 45 16.13 -1.77 -8.87
C LEU A 45 15.99 -1.74 -7.34
N GLY A 46 17.05 -1.41 -6.62
CA GLY A 46 17.01 -1.23 -5.17
C GLY A 46 16.08 -0.09 -4.75
N ILE A 47 16.14 1.05 -5.45
CA ILE A 47 15.24 2.18 -5.23
C ILE A 47 13.80 1.80 -5.56
N ALA A 48 13.57 1.12 -6.69
CA ALA A 48 12.24 0.64 -7.09
C ALA A 48 11.65 -0.32 -6.04
N ALA A 49 12.45 -1.26 -5.52
CA ALA A 49 12.05 -2.16 -4.46
C ALA A 49 11.67 -1.40 -3.17
N ALA A 50 12.44 -0.38 -2.78
CA ALA A 50 12.15 0.45 -1.61
C ALA A 50 10.82 1.22 -1.77
N LEU A 51 10.56 1.80 -2.95
CA LEU A 51 9.30 2.49 -3.24
C LEU A 51 8.10 1.54 -3.24
N LEU A 52 8.24 0.35 -3.84
CA LEU A 52 7.21 -0.70 -3.80
C LEU A 52 6.93 -1.16 -2.36
N ALA A 53 7.97 -1.29 -1.53
CA ALA A 53 7.82 -1.65 -0.13
C ALA A 53 7.09 -0.55 0.65
N ALA A 54 7.53 0.71 0.53
CA ALA A 54 6.92 1.84 1.21
C ALA A 54 5.45 2.03 0.81
N GLY A 55 5.15 2.01 -0.50
CA GLY A 55 3.79 2.07 -1.01
C GLY A 55 2.93 0.88 -0.56
N GLY A 56 3.51 -0.32 -0.51
CA GLY A 56 2.84 -1.53 -0.05
C GLY A 56 2.46 -1.47 1.43
N VAL A 57 3.38 -1.04 2.31
CA VAL A 57 3.12 -0.85 3.74
C VAL A 57 2.04 0.22 3.95
N LEU A 58 2.12 1.34 3.23
CA LEU A 58 1.13 2.40 3.31
C LEU A 58 -0.27 1.90 2.92
N ALA A 59 -0.39 1.15 1.82
CA ALA A 59 -1.67 0.58 1.38
C ALA A 59 -2.26 -0.39 2.41
N LEU A 60 -1.43 -1.20 3.08
CA LEU A 60 -1.86 -2.07 4.18
C LEU A 60 -2.30 -1.27 5.40
N TYR A 61 -1.59 -0.19 5.74
CA TYR A 61 -1.94 0.69 6.85
C TYR A 61 -3.29 1.37 6.63
N GLU A 62 -3.48 1.97 5.46
CA GLU A 62 -4.76 2.60 5.06
C GLU A 62 -5.91 1.59 5.12
N ALA A 63 -5.69 0.38 4.59
CA ALA A 63 -6.70 -0.67 4.62
C ALA A 63 -7.03 -1.13 6.06
N ARG A 64 -6.05 -1.18 6.97
CA ARG A 64 -6.30 -1.58 8.37
C ARG A 64 -7.06 -0.51 9.14
N ARG A 65 -6.68 0.76 8.99
CA ARG A 65 -7.30 1.90 9.68
C ARG A 65 -8.68 2.28 9.13
N GLY A 66 -9.02 1.85 7.92
CA GLY A 66 -10.26 2.29 7.27
C GLY A 66 -10.20 3.74 6.82
N TRP A 67 -8.98 4.28 6.62
CA TRP A 67 -8.74 5.67 6.29
C TRP A 67 -7.79 5.75 5.11
N CYS A 68 -8.16 6.52 4.09
CA CYS A 68 -7.35 6.74 2.90
C CYS A 68 -6.88 8.19 2.85
N ALA A 69 -5.56 8.41 2.78
CA ALA A 69 -4.96 9.72 2.74
C ALA A 69 -5.38 10.50 1.47
N ALA A 70 -5.44 9.82 0.32
CA ALA A 70 -5.83 10.45 -0.95
C ALA A 70 -7.23 11.07 -0.88
N ARG A 71 -8.22 10.35 -0.33
CA ARG A 71 -9.57 10.92 -0.15
C ARG A 71 -9.61 12.01 0.91
N ALA A 72 -8.74 11.96 1.91
CA ALA A 72 -8.67 13.00 2.95
C ALA A 72 -8.14 14.34 2.40
N VAL A 73 -7.25 14.31 1.41
CA VAL A 73 -6.76 15.51 0.70
C VAL A 73 -7.61 15.89 -0.52
N GLY A 74 -8.79 15.29 -0.68
CA GLY A 74 -9.74 15.62 -1.74
C GLY A 74 -9.48 14.96 -3.10
N ILE A 75 -8.56 13.98 -3.18
CA ILE A 75 -8.31 13.25 -4.43
C ILE A 75 -9.43 12.21 -4.62
N PRO A 76 -10.22 12.30 -5.71
CA PRO A 76 -11.25 11.32 -5.99
C PRO A 76 -10.59 9.98 -6.30
N THR A 77 -10.95 8.96 -5.53
CA THR A 77 -10.59 7.57 -5.84
C THR A 77 -11.87 6.83 -6.23
N PRO A 78 -11.89 6.12 -7.37
CA PRO A 78 -13.11 5.47 -7.87
C PRO A 78 -13.56 4.25 -7.03
N LEU A 79 -12.77 3.84 -6.03
CA LEU A 79 -12.90 2.58 -5.28
C LEU A 79 -13.21 2.77 -3.79
#